data_AF-A0A3B4X2X7-F1
#
_entry.id   AF-A0A3B4X2X7-F1
#
_cell.length_a   1.000
_cell.length_b   1.000
_cell.length_c   1.000
_cell.angle_alpha   90.00
_cell.angle_beta   90.00
_cell.angle_gamma   90.00
#
_symmetry.space_group_name_H-M   'P 1'
#
loop_
_entity.id
_entity.type
_entity.pdbx_description
1 polymer ?
#
loop_
_entity_poly.entity_id
_entity_poly.type
_entity_poly.pdbx_seq_one_letter_code
_entity_poly.pdbx_strand_id
1 'polypeptide(L)'
;LSVLLRFVGPTDNVYSCSFVQMLEQRLENAFDEAQDKVLETYNRLTVEIQSVSQEPGSPSVTLVYVVKNQDAILNGTISSGLLNQLTAELVGYFLFYPPLVIAERKYLR
;
A
#
# COMPACT_ATOMS: atom_id res chain seq x y z
N LEU A 1 1.35 -0.45 -13.60
CA LEU A 1 2.35 -1.21 -12.81
C LEU A 1 1.89 -1.16 -11.36
N SER A 2 1.85 -2.28 -10.64
CA SER A 2 1.40 -2.35 -9.24
C SER A 2 2.55 -2.09 -8.26
N VAL A 3 2.20 -1.76 -7.02
CA VAL A 3 3.16 -1.60 -5.91
C VAL A 3 3.15 -2.88 -5.08
N LEU A 4 4.34 -3.29 -4.63
CA LEU A 4 4.54 -4.37 -3.67
C LEU A 4 4.88 -3.77 -2.31
N LEU A 5 4.08 -4.12 -1.31
CA LEU A 5 4.30 -3.72 0.07
C LEU A 5 4.39 -4.98 0.95
N ARG A 6 5.42 -5.07 1.77
CA ARG A 6 5.55 -6.11 2.79
C ARG A 6 5.51 -5.48 4.17
N PHE A 7 4.80 -6.11 5.09
CA PHE A 7 4.72 -5.69 6.48
C PHE A 7 4.63 -6.91 7.41
N VAL A 8 4.83 -6.68 8.70
CA VAL A 8 4.57 -7.69 9.74
C VAL A 8 3.08 -7.71 10.02
N GLY A 9 2.40 -8.77 9.57
CA GLY A 9 0.94 -8.87 9.63
C GLY A 9 0.40 -9.43 10.95
N PRO A 10 -0.94 -9.41 11.11
CA PRO A 10 -1.59 -9.96 12.29
C PRO A 10 -1.52 -11.50 12.30
N THR A 11 -1.84 -12.11 13.45
CA THR A 11 -2.02 -13.56 13.58
C THR A 11 -3.33 -14.09 13.00
N ASP A 12 -4.26 -13.18 12.65
CA ASP A 12 -5.59 -13.48 12.10
C ASP A 12 -5.59 -13.75 10.59
N ASN A 13 -6.78 -14.01 10.03
CA ASN A 13 -7.00 -14.30 8.62
C ASN A 13 -6.85 -13.06 7.71
N VAL A 14 -5.66 -12.91 7.13
CA VAL A 14 -5.30 -11.87 6.14
C VAL A 14 -6.00 -12.03 4.79
N TYR A 15 -6.68 -13.14 4.54
CA TYR A 15 -7.42 -13.40 3.29
C TYR A 15 -8.88 -12.95 3.34
N SER A 16 -9.32 -12.37 4.46
CA SER A 16 -10.69 -11.87 4.60
C SER A 16 -10.90 -10.57 3.83
N CYS A 17 -12.09 -10.39 3.24
CA CYS A 17 -12.45 -9.12 2.58
C CYS A 17 -12.42 -7.94 3.55
N SER A 18 -12.76 -8.16 4.82
CA SER A 18 -12.70 -7.13 5.86
C SER A 18 -11.27 -6.66 6.11
N PHE A 19 -10.29 -7.56 6.11
CA PHE A 19 -8.88 -7.20 6.18
C PHE A 19 -8.45 -6.36 4.97
N VAL A 20 -8.83 -6.80 3.76
CA VAL A 20 -8.52 -6.10 2.50
C VAL A 20 -9.08 -4.67 2.51
N GLN A 21 -10.38 -4.52 2.76
CA GLN A 21 -11.05 -3.21 2.78
C GLN A 21 -10.48 -2.27 3.85
N MET A 22 -10.15 -2.82 5.02
CA MET A 22 -9.49 -2.05 6.08
C MET A 22 -8.11 -1.55 5.64
N LEU A 23 -7.32 -2.41 4.99
CA LEU A 23 -6.00 -2.02 4.50
C LEU A 23 -6.07 -0.99 3.36
N GLU A 24 -7.05 -1.11 2.45
CA GLU A 24 -7.28 -0.12 1.40
C GLU A 24 -7.54 1.26 2.01
N GLN A 25 -8.46 1.36 2.97
CA GLN A 25 -8.74 2.62 3.66
C GLN A 25 -7.50 3.20 4.37
N ARG A 26 -6.69 2.35 4.99
CA ARG A 26 -5.45 2.79 5.66
C ARG A 26 -4.40 3.31 4.68
N LEU A 27 -4.25 2.63 3.54
CA LEU A 27 -3.36 3.06 2.48
C LEU A 27 -3.85 4.36 1.85
N GLU A 28 -5.16 4.51 1.63
CA GLU A 28 -5.76 5.77 1.14
C GLU A 28 -5.39 6.95 2.05
N ASN A 29 -5.51 6.79 3.37
CA ASN A 29 -5.11 7.83 4.33
C ASN A 29 -3.60 8.14 4.27
N ALA A 30 -2.76 7.11 4.09
CA ALA A 30 -1.32 7.32 3.91
C ALA A 30 -1.02 8.07 2.60
N PHE A 31 -1.75 7.80 1.53
CA PHE A 31 -1.60 8.51 0.26
C PHE A 31 -2.07 9.97 0.35
N ASP A 32 -3.11 10.25 1.13
CA ASP A 32 -3.60 11.61 1.38
C ASP A 32 -2.54 12.45 2.13
N GLU A 33 -1.91 11.89 3.16
CA GLU A 33 -0.78 12.52 3.85
C GLU A 33 0.44 12.68 2.94
N ALA A 34 0.73 11.68 2.10
CA ALA A 34 1.85 11.72 1.17
C ALA A 34 1.73 12.84 0.14
N GLN A 35 0.55 13.03 -0.46
CA GLN A 35 0.33 14.09 -1.45
C GLN A 35 0.40 15.49 -0.83
N ASP A 36 -0.04 15.66 0.43
CA ASP A 36 0.06 16.94 1.15
C ASP A 36 1.52 17.38 1.29
N LYS A 37 2.45 16.43 1.53
CA LYS A 37 3.89 16.72 1.65
C LYS A 37 4.59 17.17 0.37
N VAL A 38 4.10 16.74 -0.80
CA VAL A 38 4.71 17.11 -2.10
C VAL A 38 3.98 18.22 -2.82
N LEU A 39 2.93 18.80 -2.21
CA LEU A 39 2.06 19.81 -2.83
C LEU A 39 1.46 19.33 -4.17
N GLU A 40 1.34 18.01 -4.36
CA GLU A 40 0.69 17.44 -5.54
C GLU A 40 -0.83 17.49 -5.37
N THR A 41 -1.54 17.93 -6.39
CA THR A 41 -2.99 18.17 -6.36
C THR A 41 -3.74 17.10 -7.15
N TYR A 42 -3.57 15.83 -6.75
CA TYR A 42 -4.47 14.79 -7.22
C TYR A 42 -5.86 14.97 -6.61
N ASN A 43 -6.89 14.42 -7.29
CA ASN A 43 -8.15 14.18 -6.60
C ASN A 43 -7.92 13.08 -5.55
N ARG A 44 -8.95 12.82 -4.74
CA ARG A 44 -8.93 11.74 -3.75
C ARG A 44 -8.41 10.44 -4.38
N LEU A 45 -7.24 10.01 -3.92
CA LEU A 45 -6.62 8.77 -4.34
C LEU A 45 -7.35 7.59 -3.71
N THR A 46 -7.63 6.56 -4.50
CA THR A 46 -8.21 5.30 -4.02
C THR A 46 -7.22 4.16 -4.21
N VAL A 47 -7.32 3.15 -3.35
CA VAL A 47 -6.41 2.00 -3.37
C VAL A 47 -7.22 0.74 -3.64
N GLU A 48 -6.74 -0.07 -4.57
CA GLU A 48 -7.31 -1.38 -4.86
C GLU A 48 -6.25 -2.47 -4.68
N ILE A 49 -6.50 -3.36 -3.72
CA ILE A 49 -5.64 -4.51 -3.44
C ILE A 49 -5.94 -5.61 -4.45
N GLN A 50 -4.91 -5.98 -5.22
CA GLN A 50 -4.97 -7.01 -6.24
C GLN A 50 -4.72 -8.40 -5.66
N SER A 51 -3.84 -8.50 -4.66
CA SER A 51 -3.58 -9.77 -3.98
C SER A 51 -2.95 -9.57 -2.61
N VAL A 52 -3.33 -10.45 -1.67
CA VAL A 52 -2.69 -10.64 -0.37
C VAL A 52 -2.09 -12.04 -0.34
N SER A 53 -0.87 -12.16 0.16
CA SER A 53 -0.21 -13.47 0.35
C SER A 53 0.65 -13.45 1.62
N GLN A 54 0.71 -14.59 2.30
CA GLN A 54 1.55 -14.78 3.48
C GLN A 54 2.24 -16.14 3.37
N GLU A 55 3.56 -16.15 3.53
CA GLU A 55 4.34 -17.39 3.50
C GLU A 55 4.03 -18.23 4.77
N PRO A 56 3.79 -19.54 4.65
CA PRO A 56 3.53 -20.39 5.81
C PRO A 56 4.67 -20.30 6.85
N GLY A 57 4.30 -20.05 8.11
CA GLY A 57 5.28 -19.88 9.20
C GLY A 57 5.99 -18.53 9.24
N SER A 58 5.68 -17.61 8.32
CA SER A 58 6.23 -16.26 8.30
C SER A 58 5.22 -15.23 8.83
N PRO A 59 5.63 -14.29 9.70
CA PRO A 59 4.78 -13.18 10.09
C PRO A 59 4.67 -12.10 8.98
N SER A 60 5.39 -12.26 7.86
CA SER A 60 5.38 -11.28 6.76
C SER A 60 4.19 -11.48 5.83
N VAL A 61 3.41 -10.42 5.66
CA VAL A 61 2.35 -10.33 4.66
C VAL A 61 2.86 -9.52 3.47
N THR A 62 2.61 -10.03 2.26
CA THR A 62 2.90 -9.35 1.00
C THR A 62 1.61 -8.91 0.34
N LEU A 63 1.55 -7.62 0.05
CA LEU A 63 0.46 -6.94 -0.61
C LEU A 63 0.87 -6.50 -2.01
N VAL A 64 -0.02 -6.71 -2.97
CA VAL A 64 0.09 -6.12 -4.31
C VAL A 64 -1.13 -5.26 -4.52
N TYR A 65 -0.93 -3.99 -4.84
CA TYR A 65 -2.03 -3.03 -4.99
C TYR A 65 -1.76 -2.05 -6.12
N VAL A 66 -2.81 -1.36 -6.53
CA VAL A 66 -2.76 -0.22 -7.45
C VAL A 66 -3.37 0.99 -6.77
N VAL A 67 -2.89 2.18 -7.15
CA VAL A 67 -3.46 3.46 -6.71
C VAL A 67 -4.17 4.07 -7.89
N LYS A 68 -5.36 4.63 -7.68
CA LYS A 68 -6.14 5.31 -8.71
C LYS A 68 -6.35 6.76 -8.34
N ASN A 69 -6.32 7.62 -9.34
CA ASN A 69 -6.86 8.97 -9.27
C ASN A 69 -8.13 8.97 -10.12
N GLN A 70 -9.29 8.93 -9.46
CA GLN A 70 -10.60 8.71 -10.11
C GLN A 70 -10.60 7.40 -10.92
N ASP A 71 -10.78 7.48 -12.24
CA ASP A 71 -10.82 6.30 -13.13
C ASP A 71 -9.44 5.89 -13.66
N ALA A 72 -8.39 6.68 -13.40
CA ALA A 72 -7.05 6.45 -13.93
C ALA A 72 -6.15 5.74 -12.91
N ILE A 73 -5.56 4.59 -13.30
CA ILE A 73 -4.55 3.91 -12.49
C ILE A 73 -3.22 4.67 -12.58
N LEU A 74 -2.66 5.04 -11.43
CA LEU A 74 -1.35 5.67 -11.33
C LEU A 74 -0.21 4.68 -11.64
N ASN A 75 0.89 5.21 -12.14
CA ASN A 75 2.08 4.41 -12.38
C ASN A 75 2.71 3.97 -11.03
N GLY A 76 3.20 2.73 -10.97
CA GLY A 76 3.82 2.18 -9.77
C GLY A 76 4.97 3.02 -9.25
N THR A 77 5.75 3.66 -10.12
CA THR A 77 6.83 4.59 -9.74
C THR A 77 6.29 5.85 -9.04
N ILE A 78 5.21 6.45 -9.55
CA ILE A 78 4.54 7.61 -8.93
C ILE A 78 3.95 7.19 -7.59
N SER A 79 3.19 6.08 -7.56
CA SER A 79 2.60 5.55 -6.34
C SER A 79 3.66 5.23 -5.27
N SER A 80 4.76 4.58 -5.64
CA SER A 80 5.86 4.33 -4.70
C SER A 80 6.56 5.63 -4.30
N GLY A 81 6.69 6.58 -5.21
CA GLY A 81 7.32 7.88 -4.97
C GLY A 81 6.55 8.73 -3.97
N LEU A 82 5.21 8.72 -4.05
CA LEU A 82 4.31 9.35 -3.08
C LEU A 82 4.45 8.68 -1.71
N LEU A 83 4.29 7.36 -1.63
CA LEU A 83 4.35 6.68 -0.34
C LEU A 83 5.74 6.83 0.34
N ASN A 84 6.80 6.93 -0.45
CA ASN A 84 8.17 7.18 0.03
C ASN A 84 8.42 8.62 0.54
N GLN A 85 7.46 9.54 0.38
CA GLN A 85 7.50 10.85 1.05
C GLN A 85 7.22 10.72 2.56
N LEU A 86 6.61 9.60 2.96
CA LEU A 86 6.41 9.24 4.35
C LEU A 86 7.61 8.44 4.86
N THR A 87 7.96 8.65 6.12
CA THR A 87 8.92 7.78 6.80
C THR A 87 8.32 6.40 6.99
N ALA A 88 9.16 5.37 7.13
CA ALA A 88 8.69 4.02 7.43
C ALA A 88 7.84 3.98 8.72
N GLU A 89 8.12 4.84 9.69
CA GLU A 89 7.34 4.98 10.93
C GLU A 89 5.93 5.51 10.65
N LEU A 90 5.79 6.56 9.82
CA LEU A 90 4.48 7.10 9.45
C LEU A 90 3.68 6.09 8.61
N VAL A 91 4.32 5.41 7.66
CA VAL A 91 3.67 4.33 6.91
C VAL A 91 3.18 3.24 7.86
N GLY A 92 4.01 2.82 8.81
CA GLY A 92 3.62 1.83 9.82
C GLY A 92 2.49 2.31 10.73
N TYR A 93 2.47 3.59 11.08
CA TYR A 93 1.40 4.21 11.86
C TYR A 93 0.06 4.13 11.12
N PHE A 94 0.01 4.50 9.82
CA PHE A 94 -1.22 4.41 9.03
C PHE A 94 -1.68 2.96 8.83
N LEU A 95 -0.74 2.05 8.57
CA LEU A 95 -1.06 0.64 8.34
C LEU A 95 -1.41 -0.11 9.63
N PHE A 96 -0.99 0.39 10.79
CA PHE A 96 -0.91 -0.33 12.07
C PHE A 96 -0.04 -1.59 11.99
N TYR A 97 0.87 -1.65 11.02
CA TYR A 97 1.77 -2.76 10.80
C TYR A 97 3.15 -2.24 10.43
N PRO A 98 4.24 -2.69 11.09
CA PRO A 98 5.58 -2.29 10.73
C PRO A 98 5.90 -2.65 9.27
N PRO A 99 6.24 -1.69 8.40
CA PRO A 99 6.59 -1.98 7.02
C PRO A 99 7.98 -2.62 6.97
N LEU A 100 8.14 -3.61 6.09
CA LEU A 100 9.38 -4.31 5.82
C LEU A 100 9.97 -3.89 4.47
N VAL A 101 9.13 -3.74 3.45
CA VAL A 101 9.53 -3.37 2.08
C VAL A 101 8.43 -2.53 1.43
N ILE A 102 8.80 -1.43 0.77
CA ILE A 102 7.94 -0.67 -0.15
C ILE A 102 8.68 -0.61 -1.48
N ALA A 103 8.13 -1.22 -2.53
CA ALA A 103 8.81 -1.29 -3.82
C ALA A 103 7.83 -1.28 -5.01
N GLU A 104 8.27 -0.71 -6.13
CA GLU A 104 7.57 -0.92 -7.39
C GLU A 104 7.66 -2.39 -7.82
N ARG A 105 6.54 -3.01 -8.23
CA ARG A 105 6.58 -4.35 -8.81
C ARG A 105 6.86 -4.24 -10.30
N LYS A 106 8.13 -4.35 -10.69
CA LYS A 106 8.49 -4.62 -12.10
C LYS A 106 8.00 -6.02 -12.42
N TYR A 107 7.09 -6.16 -13.40
CA TYR A 107 6.78 -7.47 -13.96
C TYR A 107 8.07 -8.04 -14.56
N LEU A 108 8.74 -8.94 -13.85
CA LEU A 108 9.67 -9.87 -14.48
C LEU A 108 8.78 -10.86 -15.23
N ARG A 109 8.71 -10.67 -16.55
CA ARG A 109 8.01 -11.55 -17.47
C ARG A 109 8.88 -12.76 -17.76
#